data_AF-A0A2R6C0F3-F1
#
_entry.id   AF-A0A2R6C0F3-F1
#
_cell.length_a   1.000
_cell.length_b   1.000
_cell.length_c   1.000
_cell.angle_alpha   90.00
_cell.angle_beta   90.00
_cell.angle_gamma   90.00
#
_symmetry.space_group_name_H-M   'P 1'
#
loop_
_entity.id
_entity.type
_entity.pdbx_description
1 polymer ?
#
loop_
_entity_poly.entity_id
_entity_poly.type
_entity_poly.pdbx_seq_one_letter_code
_entity_poly.pdbx_strand_id
1 'polypeptide(L)'
;MSVKAEWHRLREAVVHRPGIEMFFGLLEPSSFLYDRFFSMDEAVFEHKGLEHTLSKIGVEVKRLKSLFIDALRKKESARAQVAKKVSTLIKYVGFSAESAKKSFLEALDSMDPETLFNLLLLNPTVETRARKSEEGKRVIYPFVKLGVPLANLYYLRDQQAATDIGMVYGRMAKPQRRREVFITKVTFEASGHKTAWSVRAPGTFEGGDFMPAGDFALIGEGDRTNLNGILQVMRHGVGYEEIAVVHYPSHPLIAGDGHEPMLFMHLDTYFNFAGEGLAVGCGTLLDHTLVDVYHKKA
;
A
#
# COMPACT_ATOMS: atom_id res chain seq x y z
N MET A 1 8.34 15.22 -5.53
CA MET A 1 7.02 15.85 -5.31
C MET A 1 6.88 16.11 -3.83
N SER A 2 6.43 17.30 -3.46
CA SER A 2 6.08 17.66 -2.08
C SER A 2 4.60 18.04 -2.04
N VAL A 3 3.85 17.51 -1.09
CA VAL A 3 2.44 17.86 -0.87
C VAL A 3 2.37 18.59 0.47
N LYS A 4 1.91 19.85 0.41
CA LYS A 4 1.87 20.75 1.58
C LYS A 4 0.48 20.90 2.18
N ALA A 5 -0.59 20.69 1.41
CA ALA A 5 -1.94 20.80 1.91
C ALA A 5 -2.88 19.88 1.11
N GLU A 6 -3.86 19.28 1.78
CA GLU A 6 -4.92 18.47 1.14
C GLU A 6 -5.88 19.30 0.28
N TRP A 7 -5.95 20.62 0.44
CA TRP A 7 -6.80 21.51 -0.37
C TRP A 7 -6.08 22.18 -1.56
N HIS A 8 -4.77 21.99 -1.70
CA HIS A 8 -4.06 22.54 -2.85
C HIS A 8 -4.52 21.87 -4.15
N ARG A 9 -4.46 22.62 -5.26
CA ARG A 9 -4.83 22.09 -6.57
C ARG A 9 -4.02 20.83 -6.91
N LEU A 10 -4.71 19.70 -7.00
CA LEU A 10 -4.15 18.43 -7.43
C LEU A 10 -3.69 18.54 -8.89
N ARG A 11 -2.43 18.17 -9.16
CA ARG A 11 -1.84 18.19 -10.52
C ARG A 11 -1.60 16.79 -11.07
N GLU A 12 -1.21 15.87 -10.19
CA GLU A 12 -0.89 14.49 -10.55
C GLU A 12 -1.46 13.57 -9.49
N ALA A 13 -2.05 12.46 -9.91
CA ALA A 13 -2.56 11.41 -9.04
C ALA A 13 -2.04 10.04 -9.51
N VAL A 14 -1.54 9.24 -8.58
CA VAL A 14 -1.17 7.85 -8.86
C VAL A 14 -2.25 6.94 -8.31
N VAL A 15 -2.77 6.08 -9.17
CA VAL A 15 -3.82 5.11 -8.84
C VAL A 15 -3.37 3.69 -9.20
N HIS A 16 -3.91 2.68 -8.54
CA HIS A 16 -3.74 1.28 -8.95
C HIS A 16 -5.10 0.71 -9.29
N ARG A 17 -5.34 0.48 -10.58
CA ARG A 17 -6.60 -0.10 -11.04
C ARG A 17 -6.68 -1.55 -10.56
N PRO A 18 -7.82 -1.99 -10.00
CA PRO A 18 -8.04 -3.38 -9.63
C PRO A 18 -7.67 -4.37 -10.74
N GLY A 19 -6.91 -5.40 -10.37
CA GLY A 19 -6.51 -6.50 -11.24
C GLY A 19 -6.85 -7.87 -10.66
N ILE A 20 -6.13 -8.89 -11.13
CA ILE A 20 -6.33 -10.30 -10.74
C ILE A 20 -6.19 -10.55 -9.23
N GLU A 21 -5.43 -9.71 -8.53
CA GLU A 21 -5.33 -9.73 -7.07
C GLU A 21 -6.66 -9.48 -6.36
N MET A 22 -7.54 -8.65 -6.94
CA MET A 22 -8.87 -8.40 -6.39
C MET A 22 -9.75 -9.63 -6.54
N PHE A 23 -9.68 -10.32 -7.68
CA PHE A 23 -10.41 -11.58 -7.88
C PHE A 23 -10.12 -12.58 -6.75
N PHE A 24 -8.84 -12.78 -6.41
CA PHE A 24 -8.48 -13.65 -5.29
C PHE A 24 -8.91 -13.10 -3.93
N GLY A 25 -8.86 -11.78 -3.74
CA GLY A 25 -9.35 -11.14 -2.52
C GLY A 25 -10.85 -11.34 -2.30
N LEU A 26 -11.63 -11.36 -3.38
CA LEU A 26 -13.09 -11.54 -3.35
C LEU A 26 -13.52 -12.99 -3.06
N LEU A 27 -12.61 -13.97 -3.12
CA LEU A 27 -12.93 -15.36 -2.75
C LEU A 27 -13.15 -15.52 -1.24
N GLU A 28 -12.53 -14.67 -0.42
CA GLU A 28 -12.72 -14.61 1.03
C GLU A 28 -12.56 -13.14 1.50
N PRO A 29 -13.57 -12.29 1.30
CA PRO A 29 -13.43 -10.83 1.45
C PRO A 29 -12.89 -10.39 2.82
N SER A 30 -13.37 -11.00 3.90
CA SER A 30 -13.10 -10.55 5.27
C SER A 30 -11.62 -10.66 5.67
N SER A 31 -10.92 -11.76 5.35
CA SER A 31 -9.48 -11.87 5.66
C SER A 31 -8.63 -10.95 4.77
N PHE A 32 -9.17 -10.54 3.63
CA PHE A 32 -8.58 -9.54 2.74
C PHE A 32 -8.92 -8.10 3.11
N LEU A 33 -9.59 -7.87 4.25
CA LEU A 33 -9.96 -6.55 4.75
C LEU A 33 -11.01 -5.84 3.88
N TYR A 34 -11.82 -6.61 3.16
CA TYR A 34 -13.05 -6.13 2.54
C TYR A 34 -14.24 -6.42 3.46
N ASP A 35 -15.18 -5.49 3.48
CA ASP A 35 -16.43 -5.64 4.23
C ASP A 35 -17.27 -6.82 3.70
N ARG A 36 -17.33 -6.94 2.37
CA ARG A 36 -18.19 -7.91 1.68
C ARG A 36 -17.66 -8.24 0.29
N PHE A 37 -18.29 -9.22 -0.35
CA PHE A 37 -18.17 -9.43 -1.78
C PHE A 37 -18.79 -8.27 -2.56
N PHE A 38 -18.18 -7.90 -3.68
CA PHE A 38 -18.71 -6.93 -4.63
C PHE A 38 -18.29 -7.31 -6.06
N SER A 39 -18.98 -6.76 -7.05
CA SER A 39 -18.69 -7.02 -8.45
C SER A 39 -17.34 -6.42 -8.85
N MET A 40 -16.40 -7.27 -9.27
CA MET A 40 -15.11 -6.82 -9.79
C MET A 40 -15.28 -5.99 -11.07
N ASP A 41 -16.24 -6.34 -11.94
CA ASP A 41 -16.50 -5.61 -13.17
C ASP A 41 -17.01 -4.20 -12.89
N GLU A 42 -17.92 -4.05 -11.92
CA GLU A 42 -18.41 -2.74 -11.47
C GLU A 42 -17.29 -1.94 -10.81
N ALA A 43 -16.49 -2.54 -9.93
CA ALA A 43 -15.35 -1.85 -9.30
C ALA A 43 -14.33 -1.34 -10.32
N VAL A 44 -14.04 -2.13 -11.38
CA VAL A 44 -13.17 -1.69 -12.48
C VAL A 44 -13.81 -0.58 -13.30
N PHE A 45 -15.13 -0.65 -13.54
CA PHE A 45 -15.88 0.40 -14.24
C PHE A 45 -15.87 1.71 -13.45
N GLU A 46 -16.19 1.69 -12.16
CA GLU A 46 -16.16 2.84 -11.26
C GLU A 46 -14.75 3.44 -11.15
N HIS A 47 -13.72 2.61 -11.02
CA HIS A 47 -12.34 3.07 -10.99
C HIS A 47 -11.93 3.76 -12.30
N LYS A 48 -12.38 3.27 -13.46
CA LYS A 48 -12.19 3.98 -14.74
C LYS A 48 -12.93 5.32 -14.77
N GLY A 49 -14.13 5.38 -14.16
CA GLY A 49 -14.88 6.62 -13.96
C GLY A 49 -14.12 7.65 -13.12
N LEU A 50 -13.49 7.22 -12.02
CA LEU A 50 -12.59 8.06 -11.21
C LEU A 50 -11.42 8.60 -12.04
N GLU A 51 -10.71 7.72 -12.76
CA GLU A 51 -9.59 8.11 -13.63
C GLU A 51 -10.02 9.15 -14.68
N HIS A 52 -11.17 8.93 -15.32
CA HIS A 52 -11.73 9.85 -16.32
C HIS A 52 -12.10 11.21 -15.69
N THR A 53 -12.74 11.20 -14.53
CA THR A 53 -13.18 12.41 -13.83
C THR A 53 -11.99 13.29 -13.44
N LEU A 54 -10.95 12.70 -12.86
CA LEU A 54 -9.70 13.38 -12.52
C LEU A 54 -9.00 13.94 -13.78
N SER A 55 -8.92 13.15 -14.84
CA SER A 55 -8.32 13.59 -16.10
C SER A 55 -9.08 14.76 -16.73
N LYS A 56 -10.42 14.74 -16.66
CA LYS A 56 -11.30 15.79 -17.21
C LYS A 56 -11.09 17.15 -16.52
N ILE A 57 -10.76 17.16 -15.23
CA ILE A 57 -10.43 18.38 -14.48
C ILE A 57 -8.94 18.78 -14.58
N GLY A 58 -8.17 18.10 -15.45
CA GLY A 58 -6.79 18.42 -15.76
C GLY A 58 -5.74 17.83 -14.80
N VAL A 59 -6.10 16.80 -14.02
CA VAL A 59 -5.14 16.03 -13.22
C VAL A 59 -4.47 14.98 -14.11
N GLU A 60 -3.14 14.90 -14.06
CA GLU A 60 -2.38 13.83 -14.70
C GLU A 60 -2.55 12.53 -13.90
N VAL A 61 -3.36 11.60 -14.40
CA VAL A 61 -3.59 10.31 -13.73
C VAL A 61 -2.62 9.26 -14.24
N LYS A 62 -1.77 8.75 -13.34
CA LYS A 62 -0.78 7.69 -13.61
C LYS A 62 -1.18 6.39 -12.94
N ARG A 63 -1.00 5.27 -13.64
CA ARG A 63 -1.26 3.94 -13.08
C ARG A 63 0.02 3.34 -12.48
N LEU A 64 -0.05 2.87 -11.24
CA LEU A 64 1.08 2.26 -10.51
C LEU A 64 1.77 1.16 -11.32
N LYS A 65 1.00 0.21 -11.87
CA LYS A 65 1.56 -0.88 -12.69
C LYS A 65 2.34 -0.34 -13.89
N SER A 66 1.82 0.68 -14.57
CA SER A 66 2.51 1.31 -15.71
C SER A 66 3.81 1.99 -15.27
N LEU A 67 3.77 2.75 -14.17
CA LEU A 67 4.96 3.38 -13.60
C LEU A 67 6.01 2.35 -13.16
N PHE A 68 5.58 1.26 -12.55
CA PHE A 68 6.45 0.15 -12.13
C PHE A 68 7.15 -0.47 -13.35
N ILE A 69 6.39 -0.83 -14.39
CA ILE A 69 6.93 -1.40 -15.64
C ILE A 69 7.95 -0.45 -16.27
N ASP A 70 7.62 0.84 -16.37
CA ASP A 70 8.53 1.85 -16.94
C ASP A 70 9.78 2.04 -16.08
N ALA A 71 9.66 2.00 -14.76
CA ALA A 71 10.78 2.05 -13.83
C ALA A 71 11.76 0.90 -14.07
N LEU A 72 11.29 -0.34 -14.21
CA LEU A 72 12.15 -1.50 -14.46
C LEU A 72 12.82 -1.48 -15.84
N ARG A 73 12.18 -0.85 -16.83
CA ARG A 73 12.75 -0.68 -18.17
C ARG A 73 13.85 0.38 -18.19
N LYS A 74 13.69 1.46 -17.41
CA LYS A 74 14.57 2.63 -17.43
C LYS A 74 15.69 2.59 -16.38
N LYS A 75 15.51 1.85 -15.28
CA LYS A 75 16.43 1.85 -14.13
C LYS A 75 16.87 0.44 -13.79
N GLU A 76 18.11 0.12 -14.14
CA GLU A 76 18.74 -1.17 -13.83
C GLU A 76 18.78 -1.45 -12.32
N SER A 77 19.03 -0.43 -11.49
CA SER A 77 19.02 -0.56 -10.03
C SER A 77 17.65 -0.99 -9.47
N ALA A 78 16.56 -0.44 -10.01
CA ALA A 78 15.20 -0.84 -9.64
C ALA A 78 14.91 -2.28 -10.08
N ARG A 79 15.35 -2.65 -11.29
CA ARG A 79 15.24 -4.02 -11.80
C ARG A 79 15.98 -5.02 -10.91
N ALA A 80 17.24 -4.74 -10.56
CA ALA A 80 18.04 -5.58 -9.68
C ALA A 80 17.40 -5.74 -8.29
N GLN A 81 16.85 -4.66 -7.73
CA GLN A 81 16.16 -4.69 -6.43
C GLN A 81 14.90 -5.57 -6.48
N VAL A 82 14.09 -5.45 -7.54
CA VAL A 82 12.89 -6.28 -7.75
C VAL A 82 13.27 -7.74 -7.96
N ALA A 83 14.26 -8.03 -8.82
CA ALA A 83 14.73 -9.38 -9.07
C ALA A 83 15.20 -10.05 -7.77
N LYS A 84 16.03 -9.36 -6.97
CA LYS A 84 16.45 -9.84 -5.64
C LYS A 84 15.28 -10.10 -4.70
N LYS A 85 14.23 -9.27 -4.74
CA LYS A 85 13.03 -9.50 -3.93
C LYS A 85 12.29 -10.74 -4.40
N VAL A 86 12.06 -10.87 -5.69
CA VAL A 86 11.36 -12.00 -6.31
C VAL A 86 12.09 -13.33 -6.07
N SER A 87 13.42 -13.36 -6.19
CA SER A 87 14.24 -14.57 -5.99
C SER A 87 14.12 -15.19 -4.58
N THR A 88 13.79 -14.36 -3.59
CA THR A 88 13.59 -14.79 -2.20
C THR A 88 12.11 -14.98 -1.83
N LEU A 89 11.21 -14.39 -2.62
CA LEU A 89 9.77 -14.43 -2.38
C LEU A 89 9.17 -15.75 -2.88
N ILE A 90 9.53 -16.18 -4.09
CA ILE A 90 8.94 -17.36 -4.73
C ILE A 90 9.52 -18.64 -4.13
N LYS A 91 8.63 -19.54 -3.69
CA LYS A 91 9.01 -20.80 -3.06
C LYS A 91 8.81 -21.98 -4.00
N TYR A 92 9.74 -22.91 -3.97
CA TYR A 92 9.67 -24.18 -4.69
C TYR A 92 9.71 -25.32 -3.68
N VAL A 93 8.77 -26.26 -3.80
CA VAL A 93 8.66 -27.44 -2.92
C VAL A 93 8.33 -28.70 -3.74
N GLY A 94 8.52 -29.88 -3.14
CA GLY A 94 8.22 -31.16 -3.78
C GLY A 94 9.39 -31.79 -4.53
N PHE A 95 9.08 -32.70 -5.45
CA PHE A 95 10.00 -33.71 -5.99
C PHE A 95 11.20 -33.11 -6.75
N SER A 96 10.99 -32.06 -7.54
CA SER A 96 12.02 -31.40 -8.35
C SER A 96 12.18 -29.92 -7.96
N ALA A 97 12.00 -29.61 -6.67
CA ALA A 97 12.02 -28.24 -6.17
C ALA A 97 13.34 -27.51 -6.45
N GLU A 98 14.47 -28.17 -6.22
CA GLU A 98 15.80 -27.57 -6.39
C GLU A 98 16.11 -27.23 -7.84
N SER A 99 15.88 -28.17 -8.77
CA SER A 99 16.09 -27.93 -10.20
C SER A 99 15.11 -26.90 -10.77
N ALA A 100 13.86 -26.90 -10.33
CA ALA A 100 12.88 -25.88 -10.70
C ALA A 100 13.28 -24.49 -10.19
N LYS A 101 13.76 -24.39 -8.94
CA LYS A 101 14.27 -23.14 -8.37
C LYS A 101 15.51 -22.66 -9.14
N LYS A 102 16.45 -23.55 -9.47
CA LYS A 102 17.63 -23.20 -10.27
C LYS A 102 17.23 -22.63 -11.63
N SER A 103 16.33 -23.33 -12.35
CA SER A 103 15.84 -22.88 -13.66
C SER A 103 15.14 -21.52 -13.57
N PHE A 104 14.37 -21.28 -12.50
CA PHE A 104 13.73 -19.98 -12.25
C PHE A 104 14.74 -18.86 -12.02
N LEU A 105 15.79 -19.12 -11.22
CA LEU A 105 16.84 -18.13 -10.96
C LEU A 105 17.65 -17.81 -12.22
N GLU A 106 17.92 -18.81 -13.07
CA GLU A 106 18.58 -18.60 -14.36
C GLU A 106 17.73 -17.77 -15.33
N ALA A 107 16.40 -17.92 -15.29
CA ALA A 107 15.48 -17.15 -16.12
C ALA A 107 15.17 -15.75 -15.58
N LEU A 108 15.43 -15.47 -14.30
CA LEU A 108 14.96 -14.27 -13.59
C LEU A 108 15.35 -12.96 -14.27
N ASP A 109 16.59 -12.85 -14.74
CA ASP A 109 17.11 -11.63 -15.39
C ASP A 109 16.50 -11.40 -16.78
N SER A 110 15.94 -12.44 -17.40
CA SER A 110 15.26 -12.37 -18.70
C SER A 110 13.75 -12.11 -18.59
N MET A 111 13.18 -12.20 -17.38
CA MET A 111 11.74 -12.00 -17.18
C MET A 111 11.33 -10.56 -17.50
N ASP A 112 10.22 -10.40 -18.19
CA ASP A 112 9.68 -9.08 -18.47
C ASP A 112 9.15 -8.40 -17.18
N PRO A 113 9.08 -7.06 -17.13
CA PRO A 113 8.60 -6.34 -15.96
C PRO A 113 7.17 -6.69 -15.51
N GLU A 114 6.30 -7.09 -16.41
CA GLU A 114 4.93 -7.47 -16.08
C GLU A 114 4.89 -8.82 -15.37
N THR A 115 5.68 -9.79 -15.80
CA THR A 115 5.91 -11.03 -15.07
C THR A 115 6.43 -10.75 -13.66
N LEU A 116 7.44 -9.88 -13.51
CA LEU A 116 7.99 -9.51 -12.19
C LEU A 116 6.94 -8.83 -11.29
N PHE A 117 6.10 -7.96 -11.85
CA PHE A 117 4.99 -7.34 -11.12
C PHE A 117 4.00 -8.40 -10.61
N ASN A 118 3.57 -9.30 -11.47
CA ASN A 118 2.61 -10.37 -11.13
C ASN A 118 3.17 -11.33 -10.05
N LEU A 119 4.47 -11.62 -10.08
CA LEU A 119 5.13 -12.43 -9.05
C LEU A 119 5.12 -11.75 -7.67
N LEU A 120 5.38 -10.43 -7.61
CA LEU A 120 5.27 -9.67 -6.35
C LEU A 120 3.83 -9.57 -5.85
N LEU A 121 2.91 -9.38 -6.79
CA LEU A 121 1.47 -9.23 -6.55
C LEU A 121 0.86 -10.50 -5.95
N LEU A 122 1.11 -11.66 -6.58
CA LEU A 122 0.47 -12.93 -6.26
C LEU A 122 1.27 -13.84 -5.32
N ASN A 123 2.59 -13.63 -5.21
CA ASN A 123 3.48 -14.39 -4.32
C ASN A 123 3.29 -15.93 -4.41
N PRO A 124 3.42 -16.54 -5.60
CA PRO A 124 3.17 -17.97 -5.77
C PRO A 124 4.22 -18.85 -5.10
N THR A 125 3.78 -20.05 -4.71
CA THR A 125 4.61 -21.21 -4.37
C THR A 125 4.34 -22.30 -5.39
N VAL A 126 5.41 -22.85 -5.98
CA VAL A 126 5.33 -23.93 -6.96
C VAL A 126 5.67 -25.26 -6.27
N GLU A 127 4.71 -26.16 -6.20
CA GLU A 127 4.86 -27.52 -5.70
C GLU A 127 4.99 -28.49 -6.89
N THR A 128 6.12 -29.17 -7.00
CA THR A 128 6.38 -30.15 -8.06
C THR A 128 5.96 -31.54 -7.58
N ARG A 129 4.95 -32.13 -8.23
CA ARG A 129 4.46 -33.48 -7.89
C ARG A 129 4.81 -34.47 -8.98
N ALA A 130 5.10 -35.71 -8.58
CA ALA A 130 5.38 -36.80 -9.49
C ALA A 130 4.22 -37.80 -9.50
N ARG A 131 3.79 -38.22 -10.69
CA ARG A 131 2.83 -39.32 -10.89
C ARG A 131 3.39 -40.29 -11.93
N LYS A 132 3.03 -41.57 -11.84
CA LYS A 132 3.29 -42.53 -12.93
C LYS A 132 2.18 -42.40 -13.98
N SER A 133 2.56 -42.29 -15.26
CA SER A 133 1.62 -42.39 -16.38
C SER A 133 1.11 -43.83 -16.53
N GLU A 134 0.10 -44.04 -17.38
CA GLU A 134 -0.43 -45.36 -17.72
C GLU A 134 0.65 -46.28 -18.34
N GLU A 135 1.60 -45.69 -19.07
CA GLU A 135 2.79 -46.36 -19.64
C GLU A 135 3.92 -46.58 -18.61
N GLY A 136 3.70 -46.27 -17.33
CA GLY A 136 4.69 -46.43 -16.25
C GLY A 136 5.79 -45.35 -16.20
N LYS A 137 5.80 -44.38 -17.12
CA LYS A 137 6.77 -43.27 -17.13
C LYS A 137 6.48 -42.29 -15.99
N ARG A 138 7.53 -41.74 -15.37
CA ARG A 138 7.37 -40.73 -14.32
C ARG A 138 7.14 -39.36 -14.96
N VAL A 139 6.00 -38.76 -14.64
CA VAL A 139 5.62 -37.42 -15.10
C VAL A 139 5.66 -36.48 -13.90
N ILE A 140 6.38 -35.36 -14.06
CA ILE A 140 6.43 -34.28 -13.09
C ILE A 140 5.50 -33.18 -13.58
N TYR A 141 4.62 -32.68 -12.71
CA TYR A 141 3.69 -31.61 -13.03
C TYR A 141 3.61 -30.60 -11.89
N PRO A 142 3.43 -29.31 -12.20
CA PRO A 142 3.40 -28.26 -11.19
C PRO A 142 2.00 -28.09 -10.59
N PHE A 143 1.96 -27.82 -9.28
CA PHE A 143 0.83 -27.23 -8.58
C PHE A 143 1.24 -25.86 -8.06
N VAL A 144 0.43 -24.84 -8.33
CA VAL A 144 0.71 -23.49 -7.86
C VAL A 144 -0.23 -23.16 -6.72
N LYS A 145 0.33 -22.78 -5.56
CA LYS A 145 -0.41 -22.23 -4.42
C LYS A 145 -0.07 -20.75 -4.34
N LEU A 146 -1.07 -19.88 -4.29
CA LEU A 146 -0.82 -18.45 -4.11
C LEU A 146 -0.57 -18.16 -2.63
N GLY A 147 0.44 -17.34 -2.36
CA GLY A 147 0.51 -16.64 -1.08
C GLY A 147 -0.55 -15.52 -1.04
N VAL A 148 -0.58 -14.74 0.04
CA VAL A 148 -1.56 -13.65 0.19
C VAL A 148 -1.38 -12.63 -0.94
N PRO A 149 -2.35 -12.49 -1.88
CA PRO A 149 -2.29 -11.48 -2.92
C PRO A 149 -2.45 -10.07 -2.34
N LEU A 150 -1.93 -9.07 -3.04
CA LEU A 150 -2.01 -7.68 -2.58
C LEU A 150 -3.33 -7.02 -2.98
N ALA A 151 -4.44 -7.60 -2.54
CA ALA A 151 -5.79 -7.18 -2.95
C ALA A 151 -6.08 -5.70 -2.64
N ASN A 152 -5.53 -5.17 -1.54
CA ASN A 152 -5.71 -3.78 -1.11
C ASN A 152 -4.82 -2.76 -1.83
N LEU A 153 -4.05 -3.17 -2.84
CA LEU A 153 -3.11 -2.27 -3.53
C LEU A 153 -3.82 -1.12 -4.28
N TYR A 154 -5.13 -1.24 -4.57
CA TYR A 154 -5.90 -0.16 -5.17
C TYR A 154 -6.16 1.01 -4.20
N TYR A 155 -6.08 0.77 -2.88
CA TYR A 155 -6.02 1.81 -1.87
C TYR A 155 -4.59 2.36 -1.75
N LEU A 156 -4.20 3.19 -2.72
CA LEU A 156 -2.85 3.78 -2.79
C LEU A 156 -2.57 4.90 -1.79
N ARG A 157 -3.53 5.26 -0.94
CA ARG A 157 -3.35 6.25 0.13
C ARG A 157 -2.47 5.71 1.27
N ASP A 158 -2.46 4.39 1.49
CA ASP A 158 -2.03 3.86 2.79
C ASP A 158 -0.54 3.49 2.85
N GLN A 159 0.06 3.05 1.76
CA GLN A 159 1.41 2.47 1.80
C GLN A 159 2.51 3.55 1.97
N GLN A 160 2.17 4.80 1.68
CA GLN A 160 3.07 5.95 1.74
C GLN A 160 2.29 7.24 1.96
N ALA A 161 2.98 8.26 2.49
CA ALA A 161 2.49 9.62 2.54
C ALA A 161 3.46 10.55 1.80
N ALA A 162 2.94 11.46 0.97
CA ALA A 162 3.73 12.53 0.40
C ALA A 162 3.77 13.71 1.38
N THR A 163 4.95 14.08 1.85
CA THR A 163 5.15 15.17 2.82
C THR A 163 5.74 16.41 2.16
N ASP A 164 6.04 17.41 2.96
CA ASP A 164 6.73 18.64 2.55
C ASP A 164 8.19 18.39 2.13
N ILE A 165 8.85 17.35 2.66
CA ILE A 165 10.27 17.06 2.41
C ILE A 165 10.54 15.79 1.59
N GLY A 166 9.51 14.98 1.29
CA GLY A 166 9.61 13.78 0.45
C GLY A 166 8.54 12.73 0.76
N MET A 167 8.73 11.51 0.27
CA MET A 167 7.84 10.38 0.57
C MET A 167 8.23 9.73 1.89
N VAL A 168 7.25 9.52 2.77
CA VAL A 168 7.37 8.63 3.92
C VAL A 168 6.75 7.30 3.54
N TYR A 169 7.54 6.23 3.58
CA TYR A 169 7.03 4.87 3.37
C TYR A 169 6.62 4.25 4.70
N GLY A 170 5.38 3.76 4.72
CA GLY A 170 4.80 3.21 5.91
C GLY A 170 5.33 1.83 6.28
N ARG A 171 4.89 1.41 7.46
CA ARG A 171 5.01 0.02 7.91
C ARG A 171 3.62 -0.41 8.30
N MET A 172 2.92 -1.03 7.34
CA MET A 172 1.55 -1.47 7.51
C MET A 172 1.37 -2.27 8.80
N ALA A 173 0.34 -1.94 9.57
CA ALA A 173 0.05 -2.62 10.82
C ALA A 173 -0.26 -4.10 10.56
N LYS A 174 -1.15 -4.35 9.60
CA LYS A 174 -1.54 -5.69 9.17
C LYS A 174 -0.43 -6.34 8.32
N PRO A 175 0.15 -7.48 8.76
CA PRO A 175 1.28 -8.10 8.07
C PRO A 175 1.06 -8.41 6.59
N GLN A 176 -0.17 -8.78 6.20
CA GLN A 176 -0.53 -9.09 4.81
C GLN A 176 -0.30 -7.92 3.85
N ARG A 177 -0.40 -6.67 4.30
CA ARG A 177 -0.23 -5.47 3.48
C ARG A 177 1.21 -5.00 3.35
N ARG A 178 2.13 -5.48 4.19
CA ARG A 178 3.51 -4.95 4.28
C ARG A 178 4.31 -5.08 2.98
N ARG A 179 3.94 -6.01 2.10
CA ARG A 179 4.60 -6.19 0.80
C ARG A 179 4.16 -5.14 -0.24
N GLU A 180 3.00 -4.50 -0.06
CA GLU A 180 2.51 -3.41 -0.92
C GLU A 180 3.51 -2.25 -0.96
N VAL A 181 4.03 -1.86 0.22
CA VAL A 181 5.02 -0.78 0.38
C VAL A 181 6.27 -1.00 -0.47
N PHE A 182 6.70 -2.25 -0.69
CA PHE A 182 7.86 -2.52 -1.54
C PHE A 182 7.61 -2.09 -2.99
N ILE A 183 6.43 -2.39 -3.53
CA ILE A 183 6.05 -2.06 -4.91
C ILE A 183 5.97 -0.55 -5.08
N THR A 184 5.29 0.15 -4.16
CA THR A 184 5.14 1.61 -4.26
C THR A 184 6.47 2.31 -4.07
N LYS A 185 7.30 1.86 -3.11
CA LYS A 185 8.64 2.41 -2.86
C LYS A 185 9.55 2.32 -4.07
N VAL A 186 9.76 1.13 -4.61
CA VAL A 186 10.66 0.97 -5.77
C VAL A 186 10.16 1.77 -6.97
N THR A 187 8.84 1.84 -7.17
CA THR A 187 8.23 2.60 -8.27
C THR A 187 8.50 4.10 -8.14
N PHE A 188 8.23 4.67 -6.97
CA PHE A 188 8.37 6.11 -6.74
C PHE A 188 9.83 6.55 -6.65
N GLU A 189 10.71 5.77 -6.01
CA GLU A 189 12.15 6.05 -5.99
C GLU A 189 12.73 6.03 -7.43
N ALA A 190 12.36 5.04 -8.24
CA ALA A 190 12.79 4.97 -9.63
C ALA A 190 12.23 6.09 -10.52
N SER A 191 11.06 6.62 -10.16
CA SER A 191 10.43 7.79 -10.79
C SER A 191 11.02 9.12 -10.30
N GLY A 192 12.02 9.09 -9.42
CA GLY A 192 12.75 10.28 -8.95
C GLY A 192 12.13 10.95 -7.73
N HIS A 193 11.16 10.33 -7.06
CA HIS A 193 10.64 10.86 -5.80
C HIS A 193 11.62 10.61 -4.66
N LYS A 194 11.98 11.67 -3.94
CA LYS A 194 12.86 11.60 -2.77
C LYS A 194 12.17 10.83 -1.64
N THR A 195 12.88 9.89 -1.05
CA THR A 195 12.50 9.24 0.22
C THR A 195 12.89 10.13 1.39
N ALA A 196 11.91 10.58 2.18
CA ALA A 196 12.15 11.27 3.45
C ALA A 196 12.46 10.24 4.54
N TRP A 197 11.59 9.24 4.69
CA TRP A 197 11.76 8.20 5.70
C TRP A 197 11.11 6.87 5.30
N SER A 198 11.52 5.79 5.97
CA SER A 198 10.82 4.50 5.92
C SER A 198 10.65 3.99 7.34
N VAL A 199 9.41 3.88 7.80
CA VAL A 199 9.08 3.52 9.19
C VAL A 199 9.58 2.10 9.48
N ARG A 200 10.22 1.93 10.64
CA ARG A 200 10.81 0.66 11.10
C ARG A 200 10.11 0.17 12.35
N ALA A 201 10.18 -1.14 12.60
CA ALA A 201 9.68 -1.74 13.83
C ALA A 201 10.36 -1.08 15.06
N PRO A 202 9.64 -0.88 16.18
CA PRO A 202 8.25 -1.32 16.44
C PRO A 202 7.16 -0.37 15.87
N GLY A 203 7.54 0.68 15.14
CA GLY A 203 6.60 1.62 14.54
C GLY A 203 5.70 1.01 13.47
N THR A 204 4.45 1.46 13.43
CA THR A 204 3.50 1.27 12.32
C THR A 204 3.00 2.63 11.86
N PHE A 205 2.80 2.76 10.55
CA PHE A 205 2.34 3.99 9.92
C PHE A 205 1.67 3.63 8.60
N GLU A 206 0.49 4.19 8.38
CA GLU A 206 -0.26 4.12 7.12
C GLU A 206 -0.66 5.54 6.70
N GLY A 207 -0.58 5.85 5.41
CA GLY A 207 -0.73 7.21 4.89
C GLY A 207 -2.12 7.82 5.02
N GLY A 208 -3.17 7.02 5.25
CA GLY A 208 -4.51 7.52 5.60
C GLY A 208 -4.57 8.28 6.93
N ASP A 209 -3.56 8.09 7.80
CA ASP A 209 -3.43 8.84 9.05
C ASP A 209 -2.65 10.15 8.89
N PHE A 210 -2.09 10.46 7.73
CA PHE A 210 -1.26 11.66 7.55
C PHE A 210 -1.96 12.68 6.65
N MET A 211 -2.16 13.89 7.17
CA MET A 211 -2.77 14.98 6.42
C MET A 211 -1.92 16.24 6.50
N PRO A 212 -1.26 16.65 5.41
CA PRO A 212 -0.61 17.95 5.36
C PRO A 212 -1.66 19.07 5.29
N ALA A 213 -1.46 20.15 6.05
CA ALA A 213 -2.42 21.22 6.27
C ALA A 213 -1.77 22.62 6.15
N GLY A 214 -1.02 22.84 5.07
CA GLY A 214 -0.33 24.10 4.80
C GLY A 214 0.97 24.20 5.58
N ASP A 215 0.92 24.89 6.71
CA ASP A 215 2.09 25.17 7.57
C ASP A 215 2.24 24.15 8.72
N PHE A 216 1.24 23.29 8.91
CA PHE A 216 1.22 22.21 9.89
C PHE A 216 0.76 20.90 9.26
N ALA A 217 0.81 19.80 10.01
CA ALA A 217 0.24 18.52 9.58
C ALA A 217 -0.45 17.80 10.73
N LEU A 218 -1.42 16.95 10.40
CA LEU A 218 -2.07 16.05 11.33
C LEU A 218 -1.52 14.64 11.13
N ILE A 219 -1.36 13.91 12.24
CA ILE A 219 -1.06 12.49 12.25
C ILE A 219 -2.04 11.77 13.18
N GLY A 220 -2.87 10.90 12.62
CA GLY A 220 -3.76 10.02 13.36
C GLY A 220 -3.00 8.94 14.13
N GLU A 221 -3.38 8.73 15.40
CA GLU A 221 -2.97 7.59 16.21
C GLU A 221 -4.12 6.57 16.30
N GLY A 222 -3.81 5.30 16.05
CA GLY A 222 -4.76 4.22 16.18
C GLY A 222 -4.23 2.86 15.78
N ASP A 223 -5.14 2.00 15.32
CA ASP A 223 -4.86 0.60 14.95
C ASP A 223 -3.83 0.44 13.83
N ARG A 224 -3.70 1.47 12.98
CA ARG A 224 -2.84 1.45 11.78
C ARG A 224 -1.54 2.22 12.00
N THR A 225 -1.62 3.36 12.66
CA THR A 225 -0.47 4.20 12.99
C THR A 225 -0.29 4.31 14.50
N ASN A 226 0.82 3.81 15.02
CA ASN A 226 1.10 3.81 16.46
C ASN A 226 2.08 4.94 16.86
N LEU A 227 2.16 5.27 18.15
CA LEU A 227 3.06 6.30 18.66
C LEU A 227 4.52 6.14 18.20
N ASN A 228 5.04 4.91 18.13
CA ASN A 228 6.41 4.65 17.65
C ASN A 228 6.60 5.01 16.17
N GLY A 229 5.56 4.87 15.35
CA GLY A 229 5.53 5.32 13.95
C GLY A 229 5.42 6.83 13.87
N ILE A 230 4.51 7.43 14.63
CA ILE A 230 4.31 8.89 14.71
C ILE A 230 5.63 9.58 15.06
N LEU A 231 6.30 9.15 16.14
CA LEU A 231 7.57 9.74 16.57
C LEU A 231 8.68 9.62 15.51
N GLN A 232 8.70 8.54 14.73
CA GLN A 232 9.63 8.40 13.62
C GLN A 232 9.32 9.39 12.48
N VAL A 233 8.04 9.55 12.14
CA VAL A 233 7.60 10.48 11.10
C VAL A 233 7.88 11.92 11.52
N MET A 234 7.55 12.31 12.75
CA MET A 234 7.84 13.65 13.28
C MET A 234 9.34 13.97 13.27
N ARG A 235 10.21 13.01 13.58
CA ARG A 235 11.67 13.23 13.65
C ARG A 235 12.36 13.25 12.28
N HIS A 236 11.84 12.52 11.30
CA HIS A 236 12.60 12.22 10.07
C HIS A 236 11.80 12.38 8.78
N GLY A 237 10.46 12.31 8.85
CA GLY A 237 9.57 12.24 7.70
C GLY A 237 8.99 13.57 7.25
N VAL A 238 9.03 14.60 8.11
CA VAL A 238 8.38 15.89 7.87
C VAL A 238 9.26 17.06 8.29
N GLY A 239 9.01 18.23 7.71
CA GLY A 239 9.66 19.49 8.05
C GLY A 239 8.76 20.54 8.72
N TYR A 240 7.51 20.19 9.08
CA TYR A 240 6.58 21.10 9.75
C TYR A 240 7.08 21.55 11.14
N GLU A 241 6.80 22.80 11.48
CA GLU A 241 7.10 23.37 12.79
C GLU A 241 6.04 22.98 13.83
N GLU A 242 4.82 22.71 13.37
CA GLU A 242 3.69 22.26 14.18
C GLU A 242 3.12 20.95 13.62
N ILE A 243 2.87 19.99 14.51
CA ILE A 243 2.23 18.71 14.19
C ILE A 243 1.16 18.42 15.23
N ALA A 244 -0.07 18.21 14.78
CA ALA A 244 -1.18 17.78 15.61
C ALA A 244 -1.28 16.24 15.58
N VAL A 245 -1.10 15.60 16.74
CA VAL A 245 -1.35 14.17 16.91
C VAL A 245 -2.80 13.99 17.30
N VAL A 246 -3.57 13.35 16.43
CA VAL A 246 -5.00 13.11 16.60
C VAL A 246 -5.19 11.73 17.21
N HIS A 247 -5.55 11.68 18.49
CA HIS A 247 -5.67 10.42 19.21
C HIS A 247 -6.93 9.65 18.79
N TYR A 248 -6.94 8.37 19.14
CA TYR A 248 -8.06 7.48 18.83
C TYR A 248 -9.39 8.06 19.38
N PRO A 249 -10.44 8.19 18.54
CA PRO A 249 -11.74 8.67 19.00
C PRO A 249 -12.36 7.68 19.99
N SER A 250 -13.03 8.18 21.02
CA SER A 250 -13.98 7.38 21.79
C SER A 250 -15.36 7.43 21.14
N HIS A 251 -16.09 6.31 21.07
CA HIS A 251 -17.46 6.29 20.51
C HIS A 251 -18.48 5.99 21.61
N PRO A 252 -19.50 6.86 21.84
CA PRO A 252 -20.44 6.72 22.97
C PRO A 252 -21.23 5.40 23.01
N LEU A 253 -21.46 4.77 21.85
CA LEU A 253 -22.18 3.48 21.77
C LEU A 253 -21.26 2.26 21.78
N ILE A 254 -19.93 2.46 21.77
CA ILE A 254 -18.96 1.38 21.89
C ILE A 254 -18.40 1.47 23.31
N ALA A 255 -18.93 0.64 24.20
CA ALA A 255 -18.58 0.68 25.61
C ALA A 255 -17.14 0.17 25.85
N GLY A 256 -16.39 0.88 26.69
CA GLY A 256 -15.09 0.45 27.20
C GLY A 256 -13.96 0.52 26.15
N ASP A 257 -13.13 -0.51 26.13
CA ASP A 257 -12.09 -0.82 25.15
C ASP A 257 -12.62 -1.58 23.93
N GLY A 258 -13.94 -1.57 23.72
CA GLY A 258 -14.57 -2.11 22.52
C GLY A 258 -14.03 -1.41 21.26
N HIS A 259 -13.66 -2.19 20.25
CA HIS A 259 -13.18 -1.69 18.98
C HIS A 259 -14.07 -2.22 17.86
N GLU A 260 -14.61 -1.32 17.03
CA GLU A 260 -15.12 -1.67 15.71
C GLU A 260 -14.04 -1.30 14.69
N PRO A 261 -13.20 -2.26 14.25
CA PRO A 261 -11.98 -1.97 13.49
C PRO A 261 -12.24 -1.41 12.09
N MET A 262 -13.51 -1.38 11.65
CA MET A 262 -13.93 -0.87 10.35
C MET A 262 -14.55 0.53 10.42
N LEU A 263 -14.97 1.00 11.60
CA LEU A 263 -15.51 2.36 11.76
C LEU A 263 -14.41 3.43 11.84
N PHE A 264 -13.23 3.10 12.37
CA PHE A 264 -12.13 4.06 12.65
C PHE A 264 -10.75 3.55 12.16
N MET A 265 -10.65 3.18 10.87
CA MET A 265 -9.39 2.61 10.36
C MET A 265 -8.24 3.63 10.29
N HIS A 266 -8.54 4.86 9.86
CA HIS A 266 -7.58 5.93 9.68
C HIS A 266 -8.25 7.29 9.95
N LEU A 267 -7.46 8.35 10.14
CA LEU A 267 -7.96 9.72 10.28
C LEU A 267 -8.85 10.16 9.10
N ASP A 268 -8.47 9.80 7.87
CA ASP A 268 -9.20 10.16 6.64
C ASP A 268 -10.56 9.49 6.47
N THR A 269 -10.91 8.51 7.32
CA THR A 269 -12.24 7.90 7.29
C THR A 269 -13.29 8.72 8.02
N TYR A 270 -12.90 9.68 8.88
CA TYR A 270 -13.83 10.48 9.67
C TYR A 270 -13.53 11.98 9.74
N PHE A 271 -12.39 12.42 9.21
CA PHE A 271 -12.03 13.83 9.10
C PHE A 271 -11.33 14.09 7.77
N ASN A 272 -11.71 15.13 7.03
CA ASN A 272 -11.09 15.51 5.77
C ASN A 272 -11.11 17.04 5.58
N PHE A 273 -10.07 17.58 4.95
CA PHE A 273 -10.09 18.97 4.48
C PHE A 273 -10.84 19.07 3.15
N ALA A 274 -11.84 19.95 3.07
CA ALA A 274 -12.54 20.26 1.82
C ALA A 274 -12.03 21.56 1.17
N GLY A 275 -11.35 22.41 1.95
CA GLY A 275 -10.78 23.68 1.52
C GLY A 275 -9.94 24.31 2.62
N GLU A 276 -9.25 25.41 2.31
CA GLU A 276 -8.58 26.21 3.33
C GLU A 276 -9.62 26.75 4.33
N GLY A 277 -9.43 26.48 5.62
CA GLY A 277 -10.37 26.84 6.67
C GLY A 277 -11.69 26.04 6.66
N LEU A 278 -11.80 24.96 5.87
CA LEU A 278 -13.00 24.12 5.78
C LEU A 278 -12.65 22.64 5.89
N ALA A 279 -13.22 21.98 6.89
CA ALA A 279 -13.14 20.54 7.09
C ALA A 279 -14.53 19.90 7.12
N VAL A 280 -14.59 18.61 6.79
CA VAL A 280 -15.75 17.74 6.89
C VAL A 280 -15.39 16.58 7.78
N GLY A 281 -16.27 16.21 8.70
CA GLY A 281 -16.04 15.04 9.52
C GLY A 281 -17.27 14.57 10.29
N CYS A 282 -17.11 13.47 11.00
CA CYS A 282 -18.17 12.91 11.84
C CYS A 282 -18.19 13.64 13.19
N GLY A 283 -19.20 14.50 13.41
CA GLY A 283 -19.31 15.33 14.62
C GLY A 283 -19.09 14.56 15.93
N THR A 284 -19.77 13.41 16.09
CA THR A 284 -19.61 12.55 17.26
C THR A 284 -18.16 12.12 17.47
N LEU A 285 -17.41 11.79 16.43
CA LEU A 285 -16.02 11.37 16.60
C LEU A 285 -15.12 12.56 16.95
N LEU A 286 -15.32 13.69 16.26
CA LEU A 286 -14.55 14.90 16.51
C LEU A 286 -14.74 15.43 17.93
N ASP A 287 -15.98 15.42 18.45
CA ASP A 287 -16.29 15.86 19.81
C ASP A 287 -15.65 14.97 20.89
N HIS A 288 -15.25 13.76 20.51
CA HIS A 288 -14.73 12.72 21.40
C HIS A 288 -13.28 12.31 21.09
N THR A 289 -12.57 13.14 20.32
CA THR A 289 -11.16 12.96 19.95
C THR A 289 -10.28 13.98 20.66
N LEU A 290 -9.23 13.50 21.32
CA LEU A 290 -8.19 14.35 21.88
C LEU A 290 -7.13 14.66 20.82
N VAL A 291 -6.56 15.88 20.89
CA VAL A 291 -5.50 16.31 20.00
C VAL A 291 -4.37 16.92 20.83
N ASP A 292 -3.17 16.36 20.66
CA ASP A 292 -1.94 16.95 21.21
C ASP A 292 -1.20 17.71 20.11
N VAL A 293 -0.90 18.99 20.37
CA VAL A 293 -0.15 19.83 19.43
C VAL A 293 1.32 19.88 19.84
N TYR A 294 2.19 19.42 18.95
CA TYR A 294 3.64 19.41 19.14
C TYR A 294 4.28 20.53 18.32
N HIS A 295 5.13 21.31 18.99
CA HIS A 295 5.99 22.28 18.34
C HIS A 295 7.43 21.77 18.29
N LYS A 296 8.09 21.99 17.17
CA LYS A 296 9.52 21.72 17.04
C LYS A 296 10.29 22.63 17.99
N LYS A 297 11.22 22.06 18.76
CA LYS A 297 12.09 22.86 19.63
C LYS A 297 13.03 23.68 18.74
N ALA A 298 13.07 25.00 19.00
CA ALA A 298 13.99 25.95 18.40
C ALA A 298 15.46 25.57 18.65
#